data_AF-A0A2S7QNZ2-F1
#
_entry.id   AF-A0A2S7QNZ2-F1
#
_cell.length_a   1.000
_cell.length_b   1.000
_cell.length_c   1.000
_cell.angle_alpha   90.00
_cell.angle_beta   90.00
_cell.angle_gamma   90.00
#
_symmetry.space_group_name_H-M   'P 1'
#
loop_
_entity.id
_entity.type
_entity.pdbx_description
1 polymer ?
#
loop_
_entity_poly.entity_id
_entity_poly.type
_entity_poly.pdbx_seq_one_letter_code
_entity_poly.pdbx_strand_id
1 'polypeptide(L)'
;MASLQIHAPLVLAAAGTFIPLCSLSVALRIYARKVRKVGLGVDDYLIMGALVFVIGMAVTIIAEVATHQLGYPAPAPSTQVGKPNANITFYPPSLLLPPTLGLIKLSLIFFYRRSFSVHAASRFNVVTWIAALLILLWTLSFFFSLVFICGVNFSAYWASTVIEKEYCTDTSLLHNAFAVSDVLTDVGVLSLPVPMIFGLRLTFERKVGILAVFGLGALTIAASIVRMVIFIQATAGIYNPLQLHVLCTTGLYFSLLECALGLLAACLPAQYGLLSTQGVQSLIGSVRSAISLRSYGSATNQGAQLPGSRDGVEGHGNGKRNGGGERKRERS
;
A
#
# COMPACT_ATOMS: atom_id res chain seq x y z
N MET A 1 -22.52 -5.34 14.60
CA MET A 1 -21.08 -5.02 14.56
C MET A 1 -20.88 -3.76 15.38
N ALA A 2 -20.09 -3.83 16.45
CA ALA A 2 -19.84 -2.72 17.35
C ALA A 2 -19.37 -1.48 16.57
N SER A 3 -19.83 -0.32 17.02
CA SER A 3 -19.62 1.02 16.47
C SER A 3 -18.13 1.37 16.31
N LEU A 4 -17.50 0.92 15.23
CA LEU A 4 -16.19 1.41 14.80
C LEU A 4 -16.40 2.79 14.18
N GLN A 5 -16.66 3.80 15.01
CA GLN A 5 -16.77 5.17 14.56
C GLN A 5 -15.36 5.71 14.32
N ILE A 6 -14.99 5.79 13.04
CA ILE A 6 -13.74 6.44 12.63
C ILE A 6 -13.97 7.95 12.70
N HIS A 7 -13.23 8.60 13.60
CA HIS A 7 -13.27 10.04 13.80
C HIS A 7 -12.19 10.73 12.97
N ALA A 8 -12.37 12.04 12.73
CA ALA A 8 -11.41 12.91 12.04
C ALA A 8 -9.92 12.67 12.37
N PRO A 9 -9.47 12.57 13.64
CA PRO A 9 -8.05 12.40 13.96
C PRO A 9 -7.47 11.08 13.44
N LEU A 10 -8.28 10.02 13.35
CA LEU A 10 -7.81 8.71 12.87
C LEU A 10 -7.62 8.74 11.35
N VAL A 11 -8.48 9.42 10.62
CA VAL A 11 -8.34 9.63 9.16
C VAL A 11 -7.10 10.46 8.86
N LEU A 12 -6.84 11.53 9.62
CA LEU A 12 -5.63 12.34 9.49
C LEU A 12 -4.36 11.54 9.79
N ALA A 13 -4.37 10.74 10.86
CA ALA A 13 -3.24 9.87 11.20
C ALA A 13 -2.98 8.83 10.10
N ALA A 14 -4.04 8.25 9.53
CA ALA A 14 -3.93 7.29 8.43
C ALA A 14 -3.36 7.95 7.16
N ALA A 15 -3.89 9.10 6.75
CA ALA A 15 -3.36 9.86 5.61
C ALA A 15 -1.89 10.26 5.85
N GLY A 16 -1.57 10.75 7.05
CA GLY A 16 -0.22 11.15 7.43
C GLY A 16 0.80 10.01 7.49
N THR A 17 0.36 8.75 7.66
CA THR A 17 1.24 7.57 7.73
C THR A 17 1.29 6.79 6.40
N PHE A 18 0.17 6.63 5.72
CA PHE A 18 0.10 5.87 4.47
C PHE A 18 0.80 6.57 3.31
N ILE A 19 0.71 7.90 3.21
CA ILE A 19 1.38 8.66 2.15
C ILE A 19 2.91 8.54 2.18
N PRO A 20 3.61 8.80 3.30
CA PRO A 20 5.06 8.65 3.34
C PRO A 20 5.47 7.18 3.13
N LEU A 21 4.69 6.23 3.66
CA LEU A 21 4.96 4.80 3.47
C LEU A 21 4.85 4.39 1.99
N CYS A 22 3.81 4.83 1.28
CA CYS A 22 3.64 4.59 -0.15
C CYS A 22 4.73 5.27 -0.98
N SER A 23 5.04 6.52 -0.65
CA SER A 23 6.09 7.29 -1.33
C SER A 23 7.47 6.64 -1.18
N LEU A 24 7.81 6.21 0.03
CA LEU A 24 9.03 5.46 0.31
C LEU A 24 9.06 4.13 -0.46
N SER A 25 7.93 3.42 -0.51
CA SER A 25 7.81 2.14 -1.20
C SER A 25 8.06 2.28 -2.72
N VAL A 26 7.51 3.31 -3.36
CA VAL A 26 7.74 3.64 -4.77
C VAL A 26 9.17 4.10 -5.01
N ALA A 27 9.73 4.93 -4.12
CA ALA A 27 11.12 5.34 -4.21
C ALA A 27 12.08 4.14 -4.13
N LEU A 28 11.83 3.20 -3.20
CA LEU A 28 12.57 1.95 -3.09
C LEU A 28 12.43 1.07 -4.35
N ARG A 29 11.24 1.03 -4.97
CA ARG A 29 11.05 0.33 -6.25
C ARG A 29 11.94 0.90 -7.35
N ILE A 30 11.94 2.22 -7.52
CA ILE A 30 12.76 2.91 -8.54
C ILE A 30 14.25 2.72 -8.23
N TYR A 31 14.65 2.84 -6.97
CA TYR A 31 16.01 2.59 -6.52
C TYR A 31 16.44 1.14 -6.82
N ALA A 32 15.58 0.15 -6.54
CA ALA A 32 15.83 -1.25 -6.84
C ALA A 32 16.07 -1.50 -8.34
N ARG A 33 15.29 -0.83 -9.20
CA ARG A 33 15.46 -0.88 -10.66
C ARG A 33 16.82 -0.32 -11.08
N LYS A 34 17.22 0.83 -10.50
CA LYS A 34 18.50 1.48 -10.77
C LYS A 34 19.69 0.61 -10.35
N VAL A 35 19.65 0.02 -9.14
CA VAL A 35 20.70 -0.88 -8.65
C VAL A 35 20.84 -2.12 -9.53
N ARG A 36 19.73 -2.69 -9.99
CA ARG A 36 19.72 -3.88 -10.85
C ARG A 36 20.02 -3.57 -12.33
N LYS A 37 20.25 -2.30 -12.70
CA LYS A 37 20.46 -1.83 -14.08
C LYS A 37 19.35 -2.28 -15.04
N VAL A 38 18.12 -2.33 -14.56
CA VAL A 38 16.94 -2.71 -15.34
C VAL A 38 16.18 -1.43 -15.70
N GLY A 39 15.89 -1.24 -16.99
CA GLY A 39 15.11 -0.09 -17.47
C GLY A 39 13.71 -0.02 -16.84
N LEU A 40 13.20 1.21 -16.71
CA LEU A 40 11.85 1.49 -16.22
C LEU A 40 10.83 0.86 -17.17
N GLY A 41 9.91 0.07 -16.61
CA GLY A 41 8.81 -0.51 -17.35
C GLY A 41 7.56 0.36 -17.30
N VAL A 42 6.57 0.03 -18.13
CA VAL A 42 5.23 0.63 -18.08
C VAL A 42 4.63 0.49 -16.67
N ASP A 43 4.89 -0.63 -16.00
CA ASP A 43 4.46 -0.89 -14.62
C ASP A 43 4.97 0.15 -13.61
N ASP A 44 6.17 0.69 -13.83
CA ASP A 44 6.78 1.70 -12.96
C ASP A 44 6.16 3.09 -13.19
N TYR A 45 5.79 3.44 -14.43
CA TYR A 45 5.08 4.69 -14.72
C TYR A 45 3.65 4.69 -14.17
N LEU A 46 2.95 3.56 -14.31
CA LEU A 46 1.59 3.40 -13.79
C LEU A 46 1.55 3.55 -12.27
N ILE A 47 2.51 2.98 -11.53
CA ILE A 47 2.54 3.09 -10.07
C ILE A 47 2.93 4.50 -9.59
N MET A 48 3.78 5.22 -10.34
CA MET A 48 4.05 6.63 -10.08
C MET A 48 2.80 7.49 -10.31
N GLY A 49 2.04 7.23 -11.38
CA GLY A 49 0.74 7.86 -11.60
C GLY A 49 -0.23 7.59 -10.46
N ALA A 50 -0.35 6.32 -10.03
CA ALA A 50 -1.19 5.94 -8.90
C ALA A 50 -0.80 6.69 -7.61
N LEU A 51 0.51 6.84 -7.34
CA LEU A 51 0.99 7.59 -6.17
C LEU A 51 0.52 9.05 -6.19
N VAL A 52 0.55 9.71 -7.36
CA VAL A 52 0.05 11.09 -7.51
C VAL A 52 -1.43 11.18 -7.16
N PHE A 53 -2.26 10.25 -7.65
CA PHE A 53 -3.69 10.24 -7.32
C PHE A 53 -3.95 9.91 -5.84
N VAL A 54 -3.20 8.98 -5.24
CA VAL A 54 -3.29 8.68 -3.79
C VAL A 54 -2.94 9.91 -2.95
N ILE A 55 -1.88 10.65 -3.31
CA ILE A 55 -1.52 11.91 -2.65
C ILE A 55 -2.65 12.94 -2.82
N GLY A 56 -3.21 13.06 -4.03
CA GLY A 56 -4.36 13.91 -4.30
C GLY A 56 -5.55 13.60 -3.38
N MET A 57 -5.91 12.32 -3.25
CA MET A 57 -6.98 11.87 -2.35
C MET A 57 -6.69 12.21 -0.88
N ALA A 58 -5.45 11.99 -0.42
CA ALA A 58 -5.10 12.32 0.95
C ALA A 58 -5.16 13.83 1.21
N VAL A 59 -4.72 14.66 0.25
CA VAL A 59 -4.79 16.13 0.36
C VAL A 59 -6.24 16.60 0.42
N THR A 60 -7.13 16.07 -0.43
CA THR A 60 -8.55 16.44 -0.40
C THR A 60 -9.19 16.03 0.94
N ILE A 61 -8.90 14.83 1.43
CA ILE A 61 -9.40 14.35 2.73
C ILE A 61 -8.89 15.22 3.89
N ILE A 62 -7.61 15.61 3.87
CA ILE A 62 -7.05 16.50 4.91
C ILE A 62 -7.71 17.88 4.86
N ALA A 63 -7.94 18.44 3.67
CA ALA A 63 -8.61 19.73 3.50
C ALA A 63 -10.07 19.69 3.98
N GLU A 64 -10.76 18.59 3.74
CA GLU A 64 -12.14 18.36 4.17
C GLU A 64 -12.25 18.22 5.70
N VAL A 65 -11.30 17.54 6.34
CA VAL A 65 -11.22 17.50 7.80
C VAL A 65 -10.90 18.90 8.37
N ALA A 66 -9.97 19.63 7.77
CA ALA A 66 -9.57 20.97 8.21
C ALA A 66 -10.70 22.01 8.11
N THR A 67 -11.64 21.81 7.19
CA THR A 67 -12.82 22.67 7.03
C THR A 67 -14.00 22.25 7.91
N HIS A 68 -13.80 21.31 8.84
CA HIS A 68 -14.83 20.72 9.71
C HIS A 68 -15.99 20.07 8.94
N GLN A 69 -15.73 19.69 7.69
CA GLN A 69 -16.73 19.07 6.83
C GLN A 69 -16.67 17.53 6.90
N LEU A 70 -15.63 16.94 7.50
CA LEU A 70 -15.48 15.49 7.61
C LEU A 70 -15.11 15.08 9.04
N GLY A 71 -15.81 14.08 9.60
CA GLY A 71 -15.50 13.49 10.90
C GLY A 71 -15.98 14.25 12.14
N TYR A 72 -16.88 15.24 11.97
CA TYR A 72 -17.59 15.94 13.04
C TYR A 72 -19.11 15.71 12.94
N PRO A 73 -19.89 15.78 14.03
CA PRO A 73 -21.35 15.70 13.95
C PRO A 73 -21.88 16.82 13.04
N ALA A 74 -22.75 16.49 12.09
CA ALA A 74 -23.33 17.46 11.17
C ALA A 74 -23.94 18.64 11.97
N PRO A 75 -23.68 19.91 11.58
CA PRO A 75 -24.38 21.04 12.19
C PRO A 75 -25.89 20.87 11.98
N ALA A 76 -26.69 21.32 12.96
CA ALA A 76 -28.15 21.33 12.87
C ALA A 76 -28.61 21.92 11.51
N PRO A 77 -29.72 21.43 10.91
CA PRO A 77 -30.15 21.83 9.58
C PRO A 77 -30.36 23.34 9.54
N SER A 78 -29.35 24.07 9.08
CA SER A 78 -29.46 25.51 8.91
C SER A 78 -30.16 25.74 7.58
N THR A 79 -31.29 26.43 7.63
CA THR A 79 -32.04 27.04 6.50
C THR A 79 -31.22 28.10 5.73
N GLN A 80 -29.90 28.10 5.86
CA GLN A 80 -28.98 29.09 5.34
C GLN A 80 -28.41 28.58 4.01
N VAL A 81 -28.98 29.10 2.92
CA VAL A 81 -28.42 29.02 1.56
C VAL A 81 -27.01 29.60 1.60
N GLY A 82 -25.97 28.77 1.44
CA GLY A 82 -24.59 29.24 1.32
C GLY A 82 -23.53 28.49 2.12
N LYS A 83 -23.87 27.51 2.97
CA LYS A 83 -22.87 26.56 3.49
C LYS A 83 -22.67 25.42 2.49
N PRO A 84 -21.44 24.99 2.20
CA PRO A 84 -21.22 23.85 1.32
C PRO A 84 -21.92 22.63 1.92
N ASN A 85 -22.85 22.05 1.17
CA ASN A 85 -23.58 20.85 1.56
C ASN A 85 -22.60 19.68 1.77
N ALA A 86 -22.96 18.72 2.62
CA ALA A 86 -22.14 17.52 2.90
C ALA A 86 -21.69 16.76 1.63
N ASN A 87 -22.39 16.94 0.50
CA ASN A 87 -22.06 16.35 -0.79
C ASN A 87 -20.79 16.91 -1.44
N ILE A 88 -20.41 18.18 -1.19
CA ILE A 88 -19.16 18.78 -1.72
C ILE A 88 -17.95 18.03 -1.20
N THR A 89 -18.05 17.56 0.05
CA THR A 89 -16.97 16.96 0.82
C THR A 89 -16.68 15.51 0.43
N PHE A 90 -17.56 14.83 -0.30
CA PHE A 90 -17.30 13.43 -0.73
C PHE A 90 -16.91 13.31 -2.19
N TYR A 91 -17.16 14.35 -2.99
CA TYR A 91 -16.95 14.30 -4.44
C TYR A 91 -15.46 14.15 -4.84
N PRO A 92 -14.52 14.96 -4.34
CA PRO A 92 -13.14 14.92 -4.83
C PRO A 92 -12.44 13.57 -4.58
N PRO A 93 -12.50 12.97 -3.37
CA PRO A 93 -11.95 11.64 -3.13
C PRO A 93 -12.61 10.57 -3.99
N SER A 94 -13.95 10.60 -4.14
CA SER A 94 -14.68 9.63 -4.97
C SER A 94 -14.29 9.71 -6.45
N LEU A 95 -13.99 10.90 -6.97
CA LEU A 95 -13.55 11.10 -8.35
C LEU A 95 -12.13 10.55 -8.61
N LEU A 96 -11.24 10.69 -7.63
CA LEU A 96 -9.84 10.24 -7.73
C LEU A 96 -9.66 8.74 -7.44
N LEU A 97 -10.65 8.10 -6.79
CA LEU A 97 -10.57 6.69 -6.39
C LEU A 97 -10.52 5.72 -7.59
N PRO A 98 -11.41 5.77 -8.60
CA PRO A 98 -11.33 4.89 -9.77
C PRO A 98 -9.99 4.93 -10.51
N PRO A 99 -9.44 6.10 -10.91
CA PRO A 99 -8.15 6.13 -11.60
C PRO A 99 -7.00 5.63 -10.71
N THR A 100 -7.07 5.84 -9.40
CA THR A 100 -6.09 5.29 -8.46
C THR A 100 -6.07 3.76 -8.48
N LEU A 101 -7.23 3.13 -8.23
CA LEU A 101 -7.35 1.68 -8.17
C LEU A 101 -7.06 1.04 -9.54
N GLY A 102 -7.53 1.67 -10.61
CA GLY A 102 -7.24 1.27 -11.98
C GLY A 102 -5.75 1.22 -12.30
N LEU A 103 -5.00 2.27 -11.97
CA LEU A 103 -3.56 2.34 -12.20
C LEU A 103 -2.77 1.32 -11.37
N ILE A 104 -3.18 1.09 -10.11
CA ILE A 104 -2.58 0.04 -9.26
C ILE A 104 -2.80 -1.34 -9.89
N LYS A 105 -4.04 -1.67 -10.26
CA LYS A 105 -4.40 -2.96 -10.88
C LYS A 105 -3.69 -3.16 -12.21
N LEU A 106 -3.61 -2.12 -13.05
CA LEU A 106 -2.85 -2.18 -14.31
C LEU A 106 -1.35 -2.41 -14.05
N SER A 107 -0.75 -1.70 -13.09
CA SER A 107 0.65 -1.90 -12.70
C SER A 107 0.92 -3.35 -12.27
N LEU A 108 0.01 -3.96 -11.48
CA LEU A 108 0.08 -5.37 -11.09
C LEU A 108 0.01 -6.32 -12.29
N ILE A 109 -0.94 -6.11 -13.22
CA ILE A 109 -1.07 -6.94 -14.42
C ILE A 109 0.19 -6.86 -15.29
N PHE A 110 0.70 -5.65 -15.56
CA PHE A 110 1.93 -5.47 -16.34
C PHE A 110 3.15 -6.05 -15.62
N PHE A 111 3.19 -5.95 -14.29
CA PHE A 111 4.22 -6.59 -13.48
C PHE A 111 4.17 -8.12 -13.62
N TYR A 112 2.99 -8.75 -13.52
CA TYR A 112 2.83 -10.19 -13.72
C TYR A 112 3.25 -10.60 -15.12
N ARG A 113 2.81 -9.87 -16.15
CA ARG A 113 3.24 -10.10 -17.53
C ARG A 113 4.75 -10.10 -17.66
N ARG A 114 5.43 -9.08 -17.15
CA ARG A 114 6.90 -8.99 -17.21
C ARG A 114 7.59 -10.11 -16.45
N SER A 115 7.10 -10.46 -15.26
CA SER A 115 7.69 -11.50 -14.42
C SER A 115 7.56 -12.90 -15.05
N PHE A 116 6.44 -13.15 -15.72
CA PHE A 116 6.10 -14.46 -16.25
C PHE A 116 6.29 -14.61 -17.77
N SER A 117 6.52 -13.51 -18.51
CA SER A 117 6.74 -13.49 -19.97
C SER A 117 7.87 -14.38 -20.45
N VAL A 118 8.83 -14.74 -19.60
CA VAL A 118 9.95 -15.63 -19.98
C VAL A 118 9.52 -17.09 -20.11
N HIS A 119 8.44 -17.50 -19.44
CA HIS A 119 7.98 -18.91 -19.39
C HIS A 119 6.50 -19.07 -19.79
N ALA A 120 5.80 -17.99 -20.13
CA ALA A 120 4.36 -17.98 -20.32
C ALA A 120 3.95 -18.55 -21.69
N ALA A 121 3.07 -19.55 -21.66
CA ALA A 121 2.31 -20.02 -22.83
C ALA A 121 1.48 -18.86 -23.43
N SER A 122 1.25 -18.89 -24.75
CA SER A 122 0.46 -17.88 -25.49
C SER A 122 -0.86 -17.49 -24.81
N ARG A 123 -1.52 -18.45 -24.15
CA ARG A 123 -2.79 -18.26 -23.41
C ARG A 123 -2.69 -17.24 -22.26
N PHE A 124 -1.61 -17.23 -21.48
CA PHE A 124 -1.43 -16.29 -20.36
C PHE A 124 -1.28 -14.84 -20.85
N ASN A 125 -0.56 -14.65 -21.97
CA ASN A 125 -0.45 -13.33 -22.58
C ASN A 125 -1.80 -12.81 -23.08
N VAL A 126 -2.64 -13.67 -23.65
CA VAL A 126 -4.00 -13.28 -24.07
C VAL A 126 -4.87 -12.91 -22.87
N VAL A 127 -4.91 -13.76 -21.83
CA VAL A 127 -5.72 -13.51 -20.62
C VAL A 127 -5.31 -12.22 -19.92
N THR A 128 -4.01 -11.96 -19.79
CA THR A 128 -3.50 -10.74 -19.13
C THR A 128 -3.75 -9.48 -19.96
N TRP A 129 -3.73 -9.55 -21.29
CA TRP A 129 -4.16 -8.43 -22.15
C TRP A 129 -5.65 -8.15 -22.00
N ILE A 130 -6.48 -9.19 -22.00
CA ILE A 130 -7.93 -9.06 -21.78
C ILE A 130 -8.19 -8.43 -20.41
N ALA A 131 -7.53 -8.92 -19.36
CA ALA A 131 -7.64 -8.35 -18.02
C ALA A 131 -7.21 -6.87 -17.99
N ALA A 132 -6.09 -6.51 -18.62
CA ALA A 132 -5.65 -5.11 -18.68
C ALA A 132 -6.66 -4.22 -19.41
N LEU A 133 -7.23 -4.70 -20.51
CA LEU A 133 -8.28 -3.97 -21.25
C LEU A 133 -9.54 -3.82 -20.39
N LEU A 134 -9.97 -4.88 -19.71
CA LEU A 134 -11.13 -4.83 -18.81
C LEU A 134 -10.94 -3.82 -17.68
N ILE A 135 -9.77 -3.80 -17.03
CA ILE A 135 -9.48 -2.82 -15.96
C ILE A 135 -9.42 -1.40 -16.52
N LEU A 136 -8.84 -1.20 -17.71
CA LEU A 136 -8.80 0.12 -18.35
C LEU A 136 -10.22 0.63 -18.65
N LEU A 137 -11.05 -0.21 -19.27
CA LEU A 137 -12.44 0.13 -19.59
C LEU A 137 -13.27 0.35 -18.32
N TRP A 138 -13.08 -0.48 -17.30
CA TRP A 138 -13.71 -0.30 -15.99
C TRP A 138 -13.35 1.04 -15.37
N THR A 139 -12.05 1.39 -15.36
CA THR A 139 -11.55 2.65 -14.81
C THR A 139 -12.14 3.86 -15.53
N LEU A 140 -12.09 3.85 -16.86
CA LEU A 140 -12.61 4.95 -17.68
C LEU A 140 -14.14 5.08 -17.54
N SER A 141 -14.85 3.95 -17.54
CA SER A 141 -16.31 3.93 -17.41
C SER A 141 -16.76 4.57 -16.10
N PHE A 142 -16.19 4.16 -14.97
CA PHE A 142 -16.57 4.72 -13.67
C PHE A 142 -16.08 6.16 -13.49
N PHE A 143 -14.88 6.49 -13.97
CA PHE A 143 -14.39 7.86 -13.94
C PHE A 143 -15.31 8.82 -14.70
N PHE A 144 -15.63 8.52 -15.96
CA PHE A 144 -16.53 9.37 -16.75
C PHE A 144 -17.97 9.35 -16.22
N SER A 145 -18.45 8.22 -15.69
CA SER A 145 -19.77 8.16 -15.06
C SER A 145 -19.86 9.08 -13.84
N LEU A 146 -18.80 9.18 -13.03
CA LEU A 146 -18.74 10.11 -11.90
C LEU A 146 -18.62 11.57 -12.35
N VAL A 147 -17.81 11.86 -13.37
CA VAL A 147 -17.67 13.21 -13.95
C VAL A 147 -19.01 13.72 -14.49
N PHE A 148 -19.75 12.87 -15.21
CA PHE A 148 -20.99 13.25 -15.91
C PHE A 148 -22.26 12.83 -15.15
N ILE A 149 -22.16 12.55 -13.86
CA ILE A 149 -23.28 12.00 -13.09
C ILE A 149 -24.51 12.92 -13.04
N CYS A 150 -24.28 14.25 -13.11
CA CYS A 150 -25.31 15.30 -13.18
C CYS A 150 -25.41 15.96 -14.56
N GLY A 151 -24.85 15.32 -15.59
CA GLY A 151 -24.82 15.84 -16.96
C GLY A 151 -24.11 17.20 -17.07
N VAL A 152 -24.79 18.18 -17.68
CA VAL A 152 -24.27 19.54 -17.89
C VAL A 152 -24.28 20.38 -16.60
N ASN A 153 -25.16 20.03 -15.65
CA ASN A 153 -25.34 20.75 -14.41
C ASN A 153 -24.40 20.21 -13.34
N PHE A 154 -23.09 20.43 -13.54
CA PHE A 154 -22.05 19.98 -12.59
C PHE A 154 -22.35 20.47 -11.16
N SER A 155 -22.90 21.68 -11.03
CA SER A 155 -23.25 22.25 -9.74
C SER A 155 -24.43 21.60 -9.02
N ALA A 156 -25.22 20.79 -9.70
CA ALA A 156 -26.32 20.07 -9.08
C ALA A 156 -25.83 19.00 -8.09
N TYR A 157 -24.61 18.46 -8.29
CA TYR A 157 -24.04 17.45 -7.38
C TYR A 157 -23.91 17.97 -5.94
N TRP A 158 -23.59 19.25 -5.80
CA TRP A 158 -23.43 19.91 -4.52
C TRP A 158 -24.57 20.85 -4.13
N ALA A 159 -25.63 20.89 -4.94
CA ALA A 159 -26.83 21.63 -4.61
C ALA A 159 -27.62 20.91 -3.50
N SER A 160 -28.83 21.39 -3.19
CA SER A 160 -29.68 20.71 -2.23
C SER A 160 -30.00 19.28 -2.69
N THR A 161 -30.29 18.39 -1.76
CA THR A 161 -30.65 16.98 -2.05
C THR A 161 -31.85 16.84 -3.00
N VAL A 162 -32.67 17.88 -3.11
CA VAL A 162 -33.79 17.98 -4.07
C VAL A 162 -33.25 18.19 -5.49
N ILE A 163 -32.33 19.15 -5.67
CA ILE A 163 -31.71 19.47 -6.97
C ILE A 163 -30.80 18.32 -7.42
N GLU A 164 -30.09 17.68 -6.47
CA GLU A 164 -29.29 16.49 -6.76
C GLU A 164 -30.15 15.37 -7.36
N LYS A 165 -31.30 15.04 -6.75
CA LYS A 165 -32.20 13.99 -7.25
C LYS A 165 -32.88 14.33 -8.58
N GLU A 166 -33.02 15.61 -8.89
CA GLU A 166 -33.69 16.08 -10.11
C GLU A 166 -32.75 16.05 -11.32
N TYR A 167 -31.48 16.41 -11.14
CA TYR A 167 -30.52 16.55 -12.24
C TYR A 167 -29.45 15.46 -12.29
N CYS A 168 -29.23 14.73 -11.20
CA CYS A 168 -28.23 13.66 -11.14
C CYS A 168 -28.86 12.28 -11.28
N THR A 169 -28.19 11.41 -12.02
CA THR A 169 -28.50 9.98 -12.07
C THR A 169 -28.28 9.36 -10.68
N ASP A 170 -28.92 8.23 -10.38
CA ASP A 170 -28.85 7.57 -9.07
C ASP A 170 -27.41 7.33 -8.59
N THR A 171 -26.95 8.23 -7.71
CA THR A 171 -25.58 8.29 -7.18
C THR A 171 -25.28 7.10 -6.28
N SER A 172 -26.32 6.57 -5.63
CA SER A 172 -26.27 5.41 -4.74
C SER A 172 -26.08 4.13 -5.53
N LEU A 173 -26.83 3.97 -6.63
CA LEU A 173 -26.67 2.84 -7.53
C LEU A 173 -25.26 2.79 -8.12
N LEU A 174 -24.72 3.94 -8.56
CA LEU A 174 -23.38 4.01 -9.13
C LEU A 174 -22.29 3.63 -8.11
N HIS A 175 -22.35 4.16 -6.88
CA HIS A 175 -21.38 3.82 -5.83
C HIS A 175 -21.45 2.34 -5.43
N ASN A 176 -22.65 1.77 -5.36
CA ASN A 176 -22.82 0.33 -5.09
C ASN A 176 -22.27 -0.53 -6.23
N ALA A 177 -22.57 -0.18 -7.48
CA ALA A 177 -22.03 -0.87 -8.65
C ALA A 177 -20.49 -0.79 -8.70
N PHE A 178 -19.93 0.38 -8.39
CA PHE A 178 -18.49 0.58 -8.26
C PHE A 178 -17.92 -0.34 -7.18
N ALA A 179 -18.46 -0.32 -5.96
CA ALA A 179 -17.94 -1.11 -4.86
C ALA A 179 -17.98 -2.62 -5.11
N VAL A 180 -19.09 -3.15 -5.67
CA VAL A 180 -19.21 -4.57 -6.00
C VAL A 180 -18.24 -4.96 -7.11
N SER A 181 -18.20 -4.19 -8.21
CA SER A 181 -17.30 -4.50 -9.33
C SER A 181 -15.82 -4.35 -8.98
N ASP A 182 -15.48 -3.45 -8.07
CA ASP A 182 -14.13 -3.27 -7.57
C ASP A 182 -13.61 -4.52 -6.84
N VAL A 183 -14.40 -5.09 -5.92
CA VAL A 183 -14.07 -6.36 -5.24
C VAL A 183 -13.89 -7.49 -6.25
N LEU A 184 -14.79 -7.59 -7.25
CA LEU A 184 -14.70 -8.62 -8.29
C LEU A 184 -13.41 -8.49 -9.11
N THR A 185 -13.04 -7.26 -9.48
CA THR A 185 -11.81 -7.01 -10.23
C THR A 185 -10.56 -7.25 -9.38
N ASP A 186 -10.57 -6.98 -8.08
CA ASP A 186 -9.46 -7.33 -7.17
C ASP A 186 -9.21 -8.83 -7.12
N VAL A 187 -10.27 -9.60 -6.87
CA VAL A 187 -10.19 -11.08 -6.84
C VAL A 187 -9.69 -11.60 -8.19
N GLY A 188 -10.20 -11.04 -9.30
CA GLY A 188 -9.75 -11.37 -10.64
C GLY A 188 -8.25 -11.14 -10.84
N VAL A 189 -7.75 -9.94 -10.54
CA VAL A 189 -6.33 -9.58 -10.69
C VAL A 189 -5.44 -10.44 -9.79
N LEU A 190 -5.85 -10.66 -8.54
CA LEU A 190 -5.08 -11.47 -7.59
C LEU A 190 -5.03 -12.95 -7.99
N SER A 191 -6.08 -13.47 -8.65
CA SER A 191 -6.14 -14.86 -9.10
C SER A 191 -5.23 -15.14 -10.31
N LEU A 192 -4.87 -14.13 -11.11
CA LEU A 192 -4.09 -14.29 -12.35
C LEU A 192 -2.80 -15.11 -12.19
N PRO A 193 -1.92 -14.85 -11.19
CA PRO A 193 -0.69 -15.61 -11.03
C PRO A 193 -0.88 -17.01 -10.40
N VAL A 194 -2.03 -17.31 -9.77
CA VAL A 194 -2.25 -18.56 -9.02
C VAL A 194 -2.00 -19.82 -9.86
N PRO A 195 -2.64 -19.98 -11.05
CA PRO A 195 -2.46 -21.20 -11.85
C PRO A 195 -1.01 -21.39 -12.32
N MET A 196 -0.30 -20.28 -12.55
CA MET A 196 1.08 -20.32 -13.02
C MET A 196 2.06 -20.76 -11.93
N ILE A 197 1.77 -20.40 -10.67
CA ILE A 197 2.60 -20.78 -9.52
C ILE A 197 2.54 -22.28 -9.26
N PHE A 198 1.36 -22.90 -9.41
CA PHE A 198 1.21 -24.35 -9.21
C PHE A 198 1.99 -25.18 -10.23
N GLY A 199 2.31 -24.63 -11.40
CA GLY A 199 3.08 -25.32 -12.44
C GLY A 199 4.60 -25.17 -12.33
N LEU A 200 5.13 -24.31 -11.46
CA LEU A 200 6.54 -23.89 -11.52
C LEU A 200 7.31 -24.23 -10.23
N ARG A 201 8.43 -24.94 -10.36
CA ARG A 201 9.37 -25.22 -9.26
C ARG A 201 10.15 -23.95 -8.91
N LEU A 202 9.61 -23.13 -8.03
CA LEU A 202 10.23 -21.89 -7.57
C LEU A 202 11.21 -22.13 -6.41
N THR A 203 12.28 -21.33 -6.35
CA THR A 203 13.17 -21.27 -5.19
C THR A 203 12.43 -20.72 -3.96
N PHE A 204 12.83 -21.13 -2.75
CA PHE A 204 12.19 -20.71 -1.50
C PHE A 204 12.05 -19.19 -1.40
N GLU A 205 13.09 -18.48 -1.85
CA GLU A 205 13.12 -17.03 -1.93
C GLU A 205 11.94 -16.44 -2.72
N ARG A 206 11.76 -16.88 -3.97
CA ARG A 206 10.65 -16.42 -4.82
C ARG A 206 9.29 -16.80 -4.26
N LYS A 207 9.19 -17.95 -3.59
CA LYS A 207 7.96 -18.42 -2.94
C LYS A 207 7.53 -17.47 -1.81
N VAL A 208 8.46 -16.98 -1.00
CA VAL A 208 8.17 -16.01 0.07
C VAL A 208 7.70 -14.68 -0.50
N GLY A 209 8.37 -14.16 -1.54
CA GLY A 209 7.98 -12.90 -2.19
C GLY A 209 6.57 -12.96 -2.78
N ILE A 210 6.22 -14.10 -3.40
CA ILE A 210 4.88 -14.33 -3.93
C ILE A 210 3.84 -14.40 -2.81
N LEU A 211 4.11 -15.18 -1.75
CA LEU A 211 3.19 -15.29 -0.61
C LEU A 211 2.93 -13.92 0.05
N ALA A 212 3.95 -13.06 0.13
CA ALA A 212 3.79 -11.70 0.65
C ALA A 212 2.88 -10.83 -0.22
N VAL A 213 3.01 -10.92 -1.55
CA VAL A 213 2.13 -10.20 -2.50
C VAL A 213 0.69 -10.71 -2.39
N PHE A 214 0.51 -12.04 -2.29
CA PHE A 214 -0.81 -12.64 -2.07
C PHE A 214 -1.43 -12.23 -0.74
N GLY A 215 -0.62 -12.17 0.32
CA GLY A 215 -1.05 -11.73 1.65
C GLY A 215 -1.52 -10.28 1.64
N LEU A 216 -0.74 -9.36 1.06
CA LEU A 216 -1.18 -7.97 0.93
C LEU A 216 -2.40 -7.83 -0.01
N GLY A 217 -2.46 -8.60 -1.09
CA GLY A 217 -3.63 -8.64 -1.97
C GLY A 217 -4.90 -9.18 -1.30
N ALA A 218 -4.77 -10.12 -0.36
CA ALA A 218 -5.92 -10.56 0.45
C ALA A 218 -6.39 -9.45 1.41
N LEU A 219 -5.45 -8.69 1.98
CA LEU A 219 -5.78 -7.53 2.83
C LEU A 219 -6.43 -6.40 2.05
N THR A 220 -6.02 -6.14 0.79
CA THR A 220 -6.71 -5.15 -0.06
C THR A 220 -8.15 -5.57 -0.34
N ILE A 221 -8.38 -6.84 -0.67
CA ILE A 221 -9.73 -7.38 -0.88
C ILE A 221 -10.58 -7.27 0.39
N ALA A 222 -10.00 -7.55 1.56
CA ALA A 222 -10.72 -7.39 2.82
C ALA A 222 -11.13 -5.91 3.06
N ALA A 223 -10.24 -4.97 2.77
CA ALA A 223 -10.54 -3.54 2.87
C ALA A 223 -11.64 -3.13 1.86
N SER A 224 -11.61 -3.64 0.64
CA SER A 224 -12.60 -3.33 -0.41
C SER A 224 -13.98 -3.94 -0.09
N ILE A 225 -14.04 -5.13 0.51
CA ILE A 225 -15.29 -5.72 1.03
C ILE A 225 -15.87 -4.88 2.16
N VAL A 226 -15.06 -4.43 3.13
CA VAL A 226 -15.55 -3.58 4.22
C VAL A 226 -16.11 -2.28 3.67
N ARG A 227 -15.42 -1.64 2.72
CA ARG A 227 -15.89 -0.45 2.01
C ARG A 227 -17.22 -0.71 1.28
N MET A 228 -17.36 -1.84 0.60
CA MET A 228 -18.60 -2.24 -0.07
C MET A 228 -19.77 -2.38 0.90
N VAL A 229 -19.56 -3.04 2.04
CA VAL A 229 -20.60 -3.18 3.08
C VAL A 229 -21.03 -1.81 3.62
N ILE A 230 -20.08 -0.91 3.84
CA ILE A 230 -20.34 0.47 4.28
C ILE A 230 -21.20 1.23 3.26
N PHE A 231 -20.92 1.11 1.96
CA PHE A 231 -21.69 1.80 0.90
C PHE A 231 -23.12 1.25 0.78
N ILE A 232 -23.28 -0.07 0.82
CA ILE A 232 -24.60 -0.70 0.79
C ILE A 232 -25.41 -0.26 2.03
N GLN A 233 -24.79 -0.22 3.20
CA GLN A 233 -25.43 0.26 4.43
C GLN A 233 -25.81 1.73 4.37
N ALA A 234 -24.97 2.58 3.77
CA ALA A 234 -25.23 4.00 3.60
C ALA A 234 -26.45 4.26 2.70
N THR A 235 -26.60 3.46 1.64
CA THR A 235 -27.68 3.60 0.65
C THR A 235 -29.00 2.94 1.09
N ALA A 236 -28.96 1.94 1.99
CA ALA A 236 -30.15 1.25 2.49
C ALA A 236 -31.03 2.08 3.44
N GLY A 237 -30.65 3.32 3.77
CA GLY A 237 -31.48 4.22 4.59
C GLY A 237 -31.66 3.79 6.05
N ILE A 238 -30.84 2.85 6.54
CA ILE A 238 -30.95 2.27 7.89
C ILE A 238 -30.46 3.26 8.97
N TYR A 239 -29.85 4.38 8.58
CA TYR A 239 -29.11 5.29 9.46
C TYR A 239 -29.68 6.71 9.45
N ASN A 240 -29.66 7.34 10.64
CA ASN A 240 -29.97 8.76 10.80
C ASN A 240 -28.95 9.64 10.04
N PRO A 241 -29.29 10.88 9.63
CA PRO A 241 -28.38 11.76 8.90
C PRO A 241 -27.04 12.02 9.62
N LEU A 242 -27.05 11.98 10.96
CA LEU A 242 -25.84 12.11 11.79
C LEU A 242 -24.92 10.87 11.68
N GLN A 243 -25.49 9.69 11.48
CA GLN A 243 -24.75 8.43 11.34
C GLN A 243 -24.20 8.25 9.92
N LEU A 244 -24.88 8.80 8.90
CA LEU A 244 -24.42 8.78 7.51
C LEU A 244 -23.05 9.46 7.34
N HIS A 245 -22.84 10.59 8.03
CA HIS A 245 -21.57 11.33 7.96
C HIS A 245 -20.37 10.52 8.48
N VAL A 246 -20.56 9.82 9.60
CA VAL A 246 -19.54 8.94 10.19
C VAL A 246 -19.29 7.71 9.30
N LEU A 247 -20.34 7.20 8.66
CA LEU A 247 -20.25 6.06 7.76
C LEU A 247 -19.46 6.41 6.49
N CYS A 248 -19.71 7.59 5.89
CA CYS A 248 -18.95 8.07 4.74
C CYS A 248 -17.47 8.36 5.09
N THR A 249 -17.21 8.93 6.28
CA THR A 249 -15.83 9.11 6.81
C THR A 249 -15.10 7.76 6.93
N THR A 250 -15.80 6.74 7.42
CA THR A 250 -15.28 5.37 7.53
C THR A 250 -15.01 4.78 6.14
N GLY A 251 -15.89 5.02 5.16
CA GLY A 251 -15.68 4.60 3.77
C GLY A 251 -14.44 5.19 3.12
N LEU A 252 -14.18 6.49 3.33
CA LEU A 252 -12.96 7.15 2.84
C LEU A 252 -11.69 6.59 3.47
N TYR A 253 -11.72 6.30 4.77
CA TYR A 253 -10.60 5.64 5.45
C TYR A 253 -10.27 4.28 4.81
N PHE A 254 -11.27 3.43 4.58
CA PHE A 254 -11.04 2.14 3.94
C PHE A 254 -10.61 2.28 2.47
N SER A 255 -11.07 3.32 1.76
CA SER A 255 -10.61 3.63 0.39
C SER A 255 -9.13 4.00 0.34
N LEU A 256 -8.67 4.84 1.29
CA LEU A 256 -7.24 5.17 1.43
C LEU A 256 -6.41 3.93 1.81
N LEU A 257 -6.91 3.13 2.76
CA LEU A 257 -6.26 1.91 3.21
C LEU A 257 -6.08 0.92 2.05
N GLU A 258 -7.14 0.71 1.28
CA GLU A 258 -7.15 -0.15 0.10
C GLU A 258 -6.10 0.30 -0.93
N CYS A 259 -6.09 1.59 -1.28
CA CYS A 259 -5.12 2.14 -2.22
C CYS A 259 -3.68 2.00 -1.70
N ALA A 260 -3.45 2.26 -0.41
CA ALA A 260 -2.14 2.13 0.21
C ALA A 260 -1.66 0.68 0.20
N LEU A 261 -2.49 -0.28 0.63
CA LEU A 261 -2.17 -1.70 0.63
C LEU A 261 -1.92 -2.22 -0.80
N GLY A 262 -2.71 -1.77 -1.78
CA GLY A 262 -2.55 -2.16 -3.19
C GLY A 262 -1.24 -1.64 -3.79
N LEU A 263 -0.89 -0.39 -3.50
CA LEU A 263 0.36 0.22 -3.94
C LEU A 263 1.58 -0.44 -3.27
N LEU A 264 1.48 -0.78 -1.98
CA LEU A 264 2.50 -1.55 -1.28
C LEU A 264 2.66 -2.95 -1.88
N ALA A 265 1.55 -3.66 -2.13
CA ALA A 265 1.54 -4.97 -2.78
C ALA A 265 2.21 -4.93 -4.17
N ALA A 266 1.93 -3.88 -4.95
CA ALA A 266 2.55 -3.69 -6.25
C ALA A 266 4.06 -3.46 -6.15
N CYS A 267 4.54 -2.77 -5.11
CA CYS A 267 5.95 -2.47 -4.89
C CYS A 267 6.78 -3.62 -4.28
N LEU A 268 6.16 -4.52 -3.51
CA LEU A 268 6.82 -5.64 -2.83
C LEU A 268 7.77 -6.48 -3.71
N PRO A 269 7.42 -6.87 -4.95
CA PRO A 269 8.29 -7.74 -5.74
C PRO A 269 9.64 -7.10 -6.10
N ALA A 270 9.64 -5.77 -6.31
CA ALA A 270 10.87 -5.04 -6.60
C ALA A 270 11.76 -4.93 -5.36
N GLN A 271 11.15 -4.74 -4.19
CA GLN A 271 11.83 -4.69 -2.90
C GLN A 271 12.41 -6.05 -2.53
N TYR A 272 11.67 -7.13 -2.76
CA TYR A 272 12.16 -8.50 -2.55
C TYR A 272 13.41 -8.78 -3.40
N GLY A 273 13.38 -8.40 -4.68
CA GLY A 273 14.55 -8.52 -5.56
C GLY A 273 15.73 -7.61 -5.17
N LEU A 274 15.49 -6.55 -4.41
CA LEU A 274 16.55 -5.71 -3.85
C LEU A 274 17.20 -6.37 -2.63
N LEU A 275 16.41 -6.98 -1.76
CA LEU A 275 16.90 -7.71 -0.58
C LEU A 275 17.79 -8.89 -0.97
N SER A 276 17.57 -9.54 -2.12
CA SER A 276 18.45 -10.61 -2.60
C SER A 276 19.77 -10.10 -3.20
N THR A 277 20.00 -8.79 -3.29
CA THR A 277 21.22 -8.23 -3.88
C THR A 277 22.32 -8.05 -2.82
N GLN A 278 23.54 -8.52 -3.10
CA GLN A 278 24.67 -8.54 -2.15
C GLN A 278 24.97 -7.17 -1.51
N GLY A 279 24.84 -6.06 -2.27
CA GLY A 279 25.10 -4.71 -1.76
C GLY A 279 24.07 -4.17 -0.76
N VAL A 280 22.85 -4.74 -0.72
CA VAL A 280 21.83 -4.36 0.28
C VAL A 280 21.91 -5.26 1.50
N GLN A 281 22.29 -6.52 1.33
CA GLN A 281 22.64 -7.41 2.44
C GLN A 281 23.79 -6.85 3.28
N SER A 282 24.80 -6.24 2.65
CA SER A 282 25.89 -5.56 3.39
C SER A 282 25.41 -4.34 4.16
N LEU A 283 24.53 -3.51 3.58
CA LEU A 283 23.95 -2.35 4.26
C LEU A 283 23.03 -2.74 5.42
N ILE A 284 22.19 -3.77 5.24
CA ILE A 284 21.36 -4.33 6.32
C ILE A 284 22.24 -4.92 7.42
N GLY A 285 23.33 -5.59 7.05
CA GLY A 285 24.36 -6.04 7.98
C GLY A 285 24.93 -4.88 8.80
N SER A 286 25.34 -3.80 8.15
CA SER A 286 25.86 -2.60 8.82
C SER A 286 24.86 -1.94 9.76
N VAL A 287 23.58 -1.84 9.37
CA VAL A 287 22.52 -1.28 10.22
C VAL A 287 22.22 -2.19 11.42
N ARG A 288 22.16 -3.51 11.21
CA ARG A 288 22.01 -4.49 12.30
C ARG A 288 23.17 -4.42 13.29
N SER A 289 24.40 -4.30 12.79
CA SER A 289 25.59 -4.12 13.61
C SER A 289 25.57 -2.79 14.38
N ALA A 290 25.09 -1.70 13.78
CA ALA A 290 24.96 -0.40 14.46
C ALA A 290 23.88 -0.45 15.57
N ILE A 291 22.77 -1.15 15.33
CA ILE A 291 21.70 -1.33 16.32
C ILE A 291 22.16 -2.27 17.46
N SER A 292 22.90 -3.34 17.17
CA SER A 292 23.44 -4.23 18.19
C SER A 292 24.52 -3.55 19.05
N LEU A 293 25.36 -2.69 18.46
CA LEU A 293 26.33 -1.89 19.22
C LEU A 293 25.65 -0.88 20.16
N ARG A 294 24.51 -0.32 19.73
CA ARG A 294 23.68 0.55 20.58
C ARG A 294 23.02 -0.22 21.75
N SER A 295 22.77 -1.52 21.59
CA SER A 295 22.27 -2.38 22.66
C SER A 295 23.36 -2.84 23.64
N TYR A 296 24.63 -2.95 23.20
CA TYR A 296 25.75 -3.32 24.06
C TYR A 296 26.28 -2.13 24.89
N GLY A 297 26.25 -0.91 24.32
CA GLY A 297 26.65 0.32 25.01
C GLY A 297 25.72 0.76 26.16
N SER A 298 24.55 0.11 26.34
CA SER A 298 23.62 0.40 27.45
C SER A 298 23.80 -0.55 28.65
N ALA A 299 24.68 -1.57 28.57
CA ALA A 299 24.89 -2.56 29.64
C ALA A 299 26.17 -2.36 30.46
N THR A 300 27.03 -1.38 30.13
CA THR A 300 28.36 -1.22 30.77
C THR A 300 28.41 -0.17 31.89
N ASN A 301 27.27 0.19 32.50
CA ASN A 301 27.25 1.18 33.60
C ASN A 301 26.84 0.62 34.97
N GLN A 302 27.00 -0.69 35.20
CA GLN A 302 26.97 -1.27 36.55
C GLN A 302 28.16 -2.23 36.72
N GLY A 303 29.21 -1.74 37.37
CA GLY A 303 30.39 -2.56 37.67
C GLY A 303 31.60 -1.75 38.13
N ALA A 304 31.39 -0.65 38.86
CA ALA A 304 32.47 -0.01 39.60
C ALA A 304 32.56 -0.66 40.98
N GLN A 305 33.55 -1.56 41.19
CA GLN A 305 34.10 -1.83 42.51
C GLN A 305 35.58 -2.23 42.41
N LEU A 306 36.32 -1.68 43.36
CA LEU A 306 37.75 -1.33 43.38
C LEU A 306 38.73 -2.51 43.58
N PRO A 307 40.05 -2.29 43.35
CA PRO A 307 41.07 -3.33 43.42
C PRO A 307 41.63 -3.53 44.84
N GLY A 308 41.83 -4.80 45.23
CA GLY A 308 42.42 -5.22 46.51
C GLY A 308 43.67 -6.07 46.31
N SER A 309 44.80 -5.44 46.66
CA SER A 309 46.21 -5.87 46.80
C SER A 309 46.54 -7.28 47.35
N ARG A 310 47.74 -7.74 46.93
CA ARG A 310 48.78 -8.55 47.65
C ARG A 310 48.54 -10.07 47.83
N ASP A 311 49.51 -10.98 47.76
CA ASP A 311 50.98 -10.98 47.64
C ASP A 311 51.47 -12.40 47.20
N GLY A 312 52.62 -12.47 46.52
CA GLY A 312 53.73 -13.43 46.79
C GLY A 312 53.69 -14.90 46.31
N VAL A 313 54.69 -15.28 45.50
CA VAL A 313 55.78 -16.27 45.79
C VAL A 313 56.22 -17.09 44.56
N GLU A 314 57.55 -17.21 44.44
CA GLU A 314 58.44 -17.78 43.42
C GLU A 314 58.30 -19.29 43.12
N GLY A 315 58.93 -19.74 42.01
CA GLY A 315 59.44 -21.12 41.92
C GLY A 315 59.75 -21.71 40.54
N HIS A 316 60.96 -21.45 40.04
CA HIS A 316 61.91 -22.34 39.32
C HIS A 316 61.45 -23.60 38.51
N GLY A 317 62.06 -23.81 37.32
CA GLY A 317 62.56 -25.17 36.97
C GLY A 317 62.41 -25.72 35.53
N ASN A 318 63.27 -25.24 34.62
CA ASN A 318 64.06 -25.98 33.60
C ASN A 318 63.61 -27.36 33.03
N GLY A 319 63.59 -27.48 31.69
CA GLY A 319 63.43 -28.75 30.96
C GLY A 319 63.83 -28.68 29.47
N LYS A 320 65.10 -28.97 29.20
CA LYS A 320 65.84 -28.96 27.92
C LYS A 320 65.36 -29.93 26.81
N ARG A 321 65.89 -29.66 25.60
CA ARG A 321 66.27 -30.57 24.46
C ARG A 321 65.16 -30.96 23.47
N ASN A 322 65.39 -31.14 22.16
CA ASN A 322 66.46 -30.80 21.20
C ASN A 322 65.98 -31.27 19.80
N GLY A 323 66.56 -30.71 18.73
CA GLY A 323 66.60 -31.29 17.37
C GLY A 323 65.43 -30.87 16.46
N GLY A 324 65.61 -30.19 15.33
CA GLY A 324 66.74 -30.17 14.40
C GLY A 324 66.32 -30.92 13.12
N GLY A 325 66.23 -30.23 11.98
CA GLY A 325 65.96 -30.88 10.69
C GLY A 325 65.48 -29.96 9.56
N GLU A 326 66.43 -29.38 8.84
CA GLU A 326 66.29 -28.68 7.55
C GLU A 326 65.71 -29.53 6.42
N ARG A 327 65.03 -28.87 5.45
CA ARG A 327 65.32 -28.85 3.97
C ARG A 327 64.09 -28.28 3.23
N LYS A 328 64.09 -27.07 2.66
CA LYS A 328 64.66 -26.56 1.36
C LYS A 328 64.04 -27.15 0.07
N ARG A 329 63.60 -26.22 -0.81
CA ARG A 329 63.50 -26.26 -2.31
C ARG A 329 62.32 -27.05 -2.91
N GLU A 330 61.73 -26.74 -4.06
CA GLU A 330 61.83 -25.70 -5.11
C GLU A 330 60.62 -25.82 -6.07
N ARG A 331 60.27 -24.71 -6.76
CA ARG A 331 59.75 -24.58 -8.15
C ARG A 331 58.70 -25.56 -8.71
N SER A 332 57.55 -25.02 -9.15
CA SER A 332 57.31 -24.43 -10.48
C SER A 332 55.94 -23.77 -10.52
#